data_AF-A0AAV4NBU1-F1
#
_entry.id   AF-A0AAV4NBU1-F1
#
_cell.length_a   1.000
_cell.length_b   1.000
_cell.length_c   1.000
_cell.angle_alpha   90.00
_cell.angle_beta   90.00
_cell.angle_gamma   90.00
#
_symmetry.space_group_name_H-M   'P 1'
#
loop_
_entity.id
_entity.type
_entity.pdbx_description
1 polymer ?
#
loop_
_entity_poly.entity_id
_entity_poly.type
_entity_poly.pdbx_seq_one_letter_code
_entity_poly.pdbx_strand_id
1 'polypeptide(L)'
;MKILFYKISQVVSAVLRFIVHYALALRYCGKGKHVSAVNNPLLLKSATQLAQEIREGKVKSADVVKAYIVRIIQVDRHINATTERCFEEALNRALEVDFMISSRRFPPDQLVSEMPLLGVPISVNVLIRVKGCFSTGASNFLMM
;
A
#
# COMPACT_ATOMS: atom_id res chain seq x y z
N MET A 1 -36.45 9.82 41.66
CA MET A 1 -36.07 10.90 40.72
C MET A 1 -34.82 10.57 39.87
N LYS A 2 -33.67 10.19 40.48
CA LYS A 2 -32.42 9.88 39.75
C LYS A 2 -32.53 8.75 38.71
N ILE A 3 -33.24 7.66 39.02
CA ILE A 3 -33.43 6.52 38.10
C ILE A 3 -34.28 6.90 36.88
N LEU A 4 -35.31 7.73 37.08
CA LEU A 4 -36.16 8.22 35.99
C LEU A 4 -35.35 9.13 35.04
N PHE A 5 -34.55 10.04 35.61
CA PHE A 5 -33.65 10.90 34.84
C PHE A 5 -32.61 10.11 34.05
N TYR A 6 -32.01 9.07 34.65
CA TYR A 6 -31.08 8.17 33.97
C TYR A 6 -31.74 7.42 32.80
N LYS A 7 -32.96 6.90 32.99
CA LYS A 7 -33.73 6.23 31.92
C LYS A 7 -34.07 7.20 30.78
N ILE A 8 -34.48 8.43 31.09
CA ILE A 8 -34.75 9.48 30.09
C ILE A 8 -33.46 9.81 29.32
N SER A 9 -32.34 10.01 30.01
CA SER A 9 -31.04 10.27 29.39
C SER A 9 -30.60 9.12 28.46
N GLN A 10 -30.81 7.86 28.86
CA GLN A 10 -30.52 6.72 27.99
C GLN A 10 -31.37 6.71 26.71
N VAL A 11 -32.67 6.99 26.82
CA VAL A 11 -33.57 7.06 25.66
C VAL A 11 -33.16 8.20 24.73
N VAL A 12 -32.90 9.39 25.27
CA VAL A 12 -32.43 10.55 24.48
C VAL A 12 -31.12 10.22 23.76
N SER A 13 -30.16 9.60 24.46
CA SER A 13 -28.88 9.17 23.89
C SER A 13 -29.05 8.11 22.79
N ALA A 14 -29.98 7.17 22.95
CA ALA A 14 -30.29 6.17 21.93
C ALA A 14 -30.93 6.78 20.68
N VAL A 15 -31.89 7.70 20.85
CA VAL A 15 -32.51 8.44 19.74
C VAL A 15 -31.47 9.28 19.01
N LEU A 16 -30.61 9.99 19.73
CA LEU A 16 -29.53 10.79 19.15
C LEU A 16 -28.56 9.90 18.35
N ARG A 17 -28.13 8.76 18.91
CA ARG A 17 -27.30 7.80 18.19
C ARG A 17 -27.98 7.31 16.92
N PHE A 18 -29.27 6.96 16.97
CA PHE A 18 -30.01 6.51 15.80
C PHE A 18 -30.06 7.56 14.70
N ILE A 19 -30.37 8.82 15.05
CA ILE A 19 -30.41 9.94 14.11
C ILE A 19 -29.03 10.18 13.49
N VAL A 20 -27.96 10.21 14.30
CA VAL A 20 -26.59 10.39 13.81
C VAL A 20 -26.19 9.22 12.91
N HIS A 21 -26.45 7.98 13.32
CA HIS A 21 -26.09 6.80 12.51
C HIS A 21 -26.84 6.78 11.18
N TYR A 22 -28.12 7.15 11.19
CA TYR A 22 -28.93 7.23 9.99
C TYR A 22 -28.47 8.36 9.06
N ALA A 23 -28.15 9.54 9.60
CA ALA A 23 -27.60 10.66 8.83
C ALA A 23 -26.22 10.32 8.24
N LEU A 24 -25.36 9.65 9.01
CA LEU A 24 -24.07 9.14 8.54
C LEU A 24 -24.28 8.06 7.46
N ALA A 25 -25.22 7.13 7.66
CA ALA A 25 -25.55 6.11 6.67
C ALA A 25 -26.02 6.77 5.37
N LEU A 26 -26.93 7.74 5.40
CA LEU A 26 -27.34 8.45 4.18
C LEU A 26 -26.18 9.18 3.49
N ARG A 27 -25.22 9.71 4.25
CA ARG A 27 -24.05 10.43 3.71
C ARG A 27 -22.96 9.49 3.17
N TYR A 28 -22.74 8.35 3.82
CA TYR A 28 -21.61 7.46 3.57
C TYR A 28 -22.00 6.12 2.90
N CYS A 29 -23.29 5.76 2.85
CA CYS A 29 -23.81 4.68 2.01
C CYS A 29 -23.91 5.13 0.55
N GLY A 30 -22.76 5.46 -0.04
CA GLY A 30 -22.61 5.59 -1.47
C GLY A 30 -22.28 4.24 -2.12
N LYS A 31 -22.52 4.12 -3.42
CA LYS A 31 -21.88 3.04 -4.22
C LYS A 31 -20.36 3.27 -4.18
N GLY A 32 -19.60 2.26 -3.75
CA GLY A 32 -18.15 2.35 -3.68
C GLY A 32 -17.55 2.71 -5.04
N LYS A 33 -16.40 3.42 -5.04
CA LYS A 33 -15.68 3.71 -6.28
C LYS A 33 -15.15 2.40 -6.88
N HIS A 34 -15.49 2.14 -8.13
CA HIS A 34 -14.99 0.98 -8.85
C HIS A 34 -13.64 1.29 -9.49
N VAL A 35 -12.68 0.37 -9.35
CA VAL A 35 -11.37 0.48 -9.97
C VAL A 35 -11.32 -0.41 -11.20
N SER A 36 -10.73 0.07 -12.30
CA SER A 36 -10.50 -0.75 -13.50
C SER A 36 -9.80 -2.07 -13.18
N ALA A 37 -10.10 -3.13 -13.93
CA ALA A 37 -9.43 -4.42 -13.80
C ALA A 37 -7.90 -4.31 -13.97
N VAL A 38 -7.18 -5.29 -13.44
CA VAL A 38 -5.72 -5.40 -13.59
C VAL A 38 -5.42 -6.06 -14.93
N ASN A 39 -4.73 -5.34 -15.82
CA ASN A 39 -4.40 -5.85 -17.16
C ASN A 39 -2.96 -6.33 -17.30
N ASN A 40 -2.06 -5.88 -16.42
CA ASN A 40 -0.65 -6.27 -16.48
C ASN A 40 -0.44 -7.58 -15.69
N PRO A 41 0.01 -8.67 -16.33
CA PRO A 41 0.16 -9.97 -15.68
C PRO A 41 1.23 -9.98 -14.59
N LEU A 42 2.22 -9.07 -14.63
CA LEU A 42 3.23 -8.94 -13.56
C LEU A 42 2.59 -8.60 -12.21
N LEU A 43 1.49 -7.85 -12.22
CA LEU A 43 0.76 -7.43 -11.02
C LEU A 43 -0.10 -8.57 -10.42
N LEU A 44 -0.25 -9.67 -11.14
CA LEU A 44 -1.02 -10.85 -10.72
C LEU A 44 -0.12 -11.97 -10.17
N LYS A 45 1.20 -11.82 -10.24
CA LYS A 45 2.17 -12.78 -9.71
C LYS A 45 2.35 -12.60 -8.21
N SER A 46 2.59 -13.71 -7.49
CA SER A 46 2.96 -13.63 -6.08
C SER A 46 4.37 -13.05 -5.90
N ALA A 47 4.65 -12.54 -4.69
CA ALA A 47 5.99 -12.08 -4.33
C ALA A 47 7.05 -13.18 -4.50
N THR A 48 6.71 -14.43 -4.17
CA THR A 48 7.62 -15.57 -4.33
C THR A 48 7.91 -15.89 -5.79
N GLN A 49 6.89 -15.83 -6.66
CA GLN A 49 7.05 -16.02 -8.11
C GLN A 49 7.91 -14.91 -8.72
N LEU A 50 7.62 -13.65 -8.38
CA LEU A 50 8.40 -12.51 -8.86
C LEU A 50 9.87 -12.61 -8.42
N ALA A 51 10.12 -12.89 -7.13
CA ALA A 51 11.48 -13.03 -6.62
C ALA A 51 12.26 -14.15 -7.34
N GLN A 52 11.60 -15.29 -7.59
CA GLN A 52 12.21 -16.39 -8.34
C GLN A 52 12.53 -15.97 -9.78
N GLU A 53 11.56 -15.41 -10.51
CA GLU A 53 11.75 -15.00 -11.90
C GLU A 53 12.80 -13.90 -12.06
N ILE A 54 12.90 -12.98 -11.09
CA ILE A 54 13.94 -11.94 -11.07
C ILE A 54 15.32 -12.57 -10.85
N ARG A 55 15.48 -13.47 -9.88
CA ARG A 55 16.77 -14.16 -9.64
C ARG A 55 17.20 -15.00 -10.84
N GLU A 56 16.24 -15.61 -11.53
CA GLU A 56 16.49 -16.37 -12.76
C GLU A 56 16.72 -15.48 -13.99
N GLY A 57 16.57 -14.16 -13.87
CA GLY A 57 16.73 -13.19 -14.95
C GLY A 57 15.62 -13.23 -16.01
N LYS A 58 14.50 -13.91 -15.73
CA LYS A 58 13.33 -14.00 -16.62
C LYS A 58 12.53 -12.70 -16.66
N VAL A 59 12.53 -11.96 -15.56
CA VAL A 59 11.85 -10.67 -15.41
C VAL A 59 12.80 -9.67 -14.77
N LYS A 60 12.81 -8.43 -15.27
CA LYS A 60 13.56 -7.34 -14.65
C LYS A 60 12.79 -6.74 -13.49
N SER A 61 13.49 -6.51 -12.38
CA SER A 61 13.00 -5.79 -11.21
C SER A 61 12.47 -4.41 -11.60
N ALA A 62 13.18 -3.67 -12.47
CA ALA A 62 12.74 -2.35 -12.91
C ALA A 62 11.42 -2.37 -13.67
N ASP A 63 11.14 -3.43 -14.44
CA ASP A 63 9.88 -3.57 -15.18
C ASP A 63 8.71 -3.88 -14.23
N VAL A 64 8.96 -4.67 -13.19
CA VAL A 64 7.98 -4.92 -12.11
C VAL A 64 7.67 -3.62 -11.37
N VAL A 65 8.69 -2.87 -10.93
CA VAL A 65 8.50 -1.60 -10.22
C VAL A 65 7.73 -0.59 -11.08
N LYS A 66 8.09 -0.44 -12.37
CA LYS A 66 7.35 0.42 -13.31
C LYS A 66 5.89 -0.01 -13.44
N ALA A 67 5.61 -1.32 -13.53
CA ALA A 67 4.23 -1.81 -13.60
C ALA A 67 3.41 -1.41 -12.37
N TYR A 68 3.98 -1.51 -11.17
CA TYR A 68 3.32 -1.09 -9.94
C TYR A 68 3.13 0.43 -9.88
N ILE A 69 4.13 1.23 -10.27
CA ILE A 69 4.01 2.69 -10.31
C ILE A 69 2.87 3.13 -11.24
N VAL A 70 2.81 2.58 -12.45
CA VAL A 70 1.73 2.88 -13.41
C VAL A 70 0.36 2.51 -12.80
N ARG A 71 0.27 1.36 -12.13
CA ARG A 71 -0.97 0.95 -11.48
C ARG A 71 -1.37 1.86 -10.32
N ILE A 72 -0.41 2.28 -9.50
CA ILE A 72 -0.63 3.21 -8.41
C ILE A 72 -1.18 4.52 -8.96
N ILE A 73 -0.54 5.12 -9.96
CA ILE A 73 -0.99 6.37 -10.58
C ILE A 73 -2.41 6.24 -11.14
N GLN A 74 -2.74 5.10 -11.75
CA GLN A 74 -4.08 4.84 -12.30
C GLN A 74 -5.16 4.74 -11.20
N VAL A 75 -4.87 4.09 -10.08
CA VAL A 75 -5.87 3.68 -9.08
C VAL A 75 -5.97 4.62 -7.90
N ASP A 76 -4.86 5.22 -7.49
CA ASP A 76 -4.75 5.96 -6.24
C ASP A 76 -5.68 7.19 -6.19
N ARG A 77 -5.99 7.79 -7.34
CA ARG A 77 -7.02 8.85 -7.45
C ARG A 77 -8.41 8.41 -6.96
N HIS A 78 -8.69 7.10 -6.95
CA HIS A 78 -9.96 6.55 -6.51
C HIS A 78 -9.93 6.17 -5.02
N ILE A 79 -8.85 5.51 -4.59
CA ILE A 79 -8.76 4.90 -3.25
C ILE A 79 -7.98 5.73 -2.23
N ASN A 80 -7.13 6.65 -2.67
CA ASN A 80 -6.27 7.49 -1.83
C ASN A 80 -5.47 6.67 -0.80
N ALA A 81 -4.73 5.68 -1.29
CA ALA A 81 -4.00 4.71 -0.48
C ALA A 81 -2.50 5.05 -0.32
N THR A 82 -1.95 5.94 -1.16
CA THR A 82 -0.54 6.37 -1.06
C THR A 82 -0.41 7.78 -0.51
N THR A 83 0.47 7.97 0.47
CA THR A 83 0.78 9.28 1.07
C THR A 83 2.09 9.83 0.52
N GLU A 84 3.16 9.06 0.67
CA GLU A 84 4.52 9.42 0.22
C GLU A 84 4.93 8.48 -0.93
N ARG A 85 5.56 9.02 -1.98
CA ARG A 85 5.85 8.29 -3.23
C ARG A 85 7.33 8.32 -3.56
N CYS A 86 8.08 7.34 -3.04
CA CYS A 86 9.52 7.16 -3.32
C CYS A 86 9.82 6.47 -4.67
N PHE A 87 9.10 6.84 -5.73
CA PHE A 87 9.14 6.14 -7.02
C PHE A 87 10.53 6.14 -7.69
N GLU A 88 11.23 7.26 -7.64
CA GLU A 88 12.58 7.38 -8.23
C GLU A 88 13.59 6.49 -7.50
N GLU A 89 13.60 6.53 -6.17
CA GLU A 89 14.49 5.68 -5.37
C GLU A 89 14.18 4.20 -5.56
N ALA A 90 12.89 3.83 -5.58
CA ALA A 90 12.46 2.46 -5.84
C ALA A 90 12.93 1.97 -7.22
N LEU A 91 12.84 2.83 -8.24
CA LEU A 91 13.29 2.49 -9.59
C LEU A 91 14.82 2.35 -9.67
N ASN A 92 15.57 3.25 -9.03
CA ASN A 92 17.04 3.18 -8.98
C ASN A 92 17.51 1.89 -8.31
N ARG A 93 16.94 1.53 -7.16
CA ARG A 93 17.24 0.25 -6.48
C ARG A 93 16.87 -0.96 -7.33
N ALA A 94 15.80 -0.88 -8.10
CA ALA A 94 15.41 -1.95 -9.01
C ALA A 94 16.43 -2.15 -10.15
N LEU A 95 16.96 -1.05 -10.70
CA LEU A 95 18.03 -1.09 -11.70
C LEU A 95 19.34 -1.65 -11.13
N GLU A 96 19.68 -1.35 -9.89
CA GLU A 96 20.83 -1.96 -9.20
C GLU A 96 20.69 -3.48 -9.06
N VAL A 97 19.48 -3.95 -8.73
CA VAL A 97 19.17 -5.39 -8.70
C VAL A 97 19.34 -6.00 -10.08
N ASP A 98 18.78 -5.38 -11.13
CA ASP A 98 18.91 -5.88 -12.50
C ASP A 98 20.38 -5.96 -12.93
N PHE A 99 21.18 -4.96 -12.58
CA PHE A 99 22.62 -4.97 -12.81
C PHE A 99 23.30 -6.14 -12.07
N MET A 100 23.01 -6.32 -10.78
CA MET A 100 23.57 -7.40 -9.94
C MET A 100 23.27 -8.80 -10.52
N ILE A 101 22.04 -9.02 -11.01
CA ILE A 101 21.64 -10.27 -11.66
C ILE A 101 22.39 -10.44 -12.99
N SER A 102 22.45 -9.40 -13.82
CA SER A 102 23.13 -9.45 -15.12
C SER A 102 24.64 -9.70 -14.99
N SER A 103 25.27 -9.15 -13.96
CA SER A 103 26.69 -9.31 -13.69
C SER A 103 27.02 -10.66 -13.02
N ARG A 104 26.03 -11.51 -12.73
CA ARG A 104 26.17 -12.79 -12.02
C ARG A 104 27.02 -12.67 -10.75
N ARG A 105 26.81 -11.59 -9.99
CA ARG A 105 27.66 -11.22 -8.85
C ARG A 105 27.61 -12.25 -7.72
N PHE A 106 26.50 -12.98 -7.61
CA PHE A 106 26.25 -13.97 -6.57
C PHE A 106 25.75 -15.29 -7.19
N PRO A 107 26.09 -16.44 -6.60
CA PRO A 107 25.54 -17.72 -7.01
C PRO A 107 24.03 -17.81 -6.67
N PRO A 108 23.22 -18.54 -7.47
CA PRO A 108 21.78 -18.63 -7.26
C PRO A 108 21.37 -19.09 -5.85
N ASP A 109 22.07 -20.06 -5.27
CA ASP A 109 21.76 -20.60 -3.94
C ASP A 109 21.92 -19.55 -2.83
N GLN A 110 22.94 -18.70 -2.95
CA GLN A 110 23.16 -17.59 -2.03
C GLN A 110 22.04 -16.55 -2.16
N LEU A 111 21.63 -16.23 -3.39
CA LEU A 111 20.52 -15.29 -3.61
C LEU A 111 19.21 -15.80 -2.98
N VAL A 112 18.95 -17.11 -3.03
CA VAL A 112 17.74 -17.69 -2.44
C VAL A 112 17.78 -17.64 -0.91
N SER A 113 18.93 -17.95 -0.29
CA SER A 113 19.05 -17.99 1.17
C SER A 113 19.14 -16.59 1.81
N GLU A 114 19.95 -15.69 1.24
CA GLU A 114 20.25 -14.39 1.84
C GLU A 114 19.29 -13.29 1.36
N MET A 115 18.76 -13.40 0.13
CA MET A 115 17.93 -12.38 -0.50
C MET A 115 16.64 -12.98 -1.10
N PRO A 116 15.78 -13.62 -0.27
CA PRO A 116 14.62 -14.36 -0.75
C PRO A 116 13.57 -13.50 -1.48
N LEU A 117 13.55 -12.18 -1.24
CA LEU A 117 12.65 -11.21 -1.87
C LEU A 117 13.38 -10.19 -2.77
N LEU A 118 14.57 -10.53 -3.28
CA LEU A 118 15.36 -9.65 -4.14
C LEU A 118 14.54 -9.09 -5.31
N GLY A 119 14.50 -7.77 -5.44
CA GLY A 119 13.82 -7.06 -6.53
C GLY A 119 12.29 -6.98 -6.42
N VAL A 120 11.68 -7.53 -5.37
CA VAL A 120 10.23 -7.42 -5.17
C VAL A 120 9.89 -6.05 -4.56
N PRO A 121 8.98 -5.26 -5.16
CA PRO A 121 8.55 -4.00 -4.57
C PRO A 121 7.74 -4.21 -3.30
N ILE A 122 7.92 -3.31 -2.32
CA ILE A 122 7.15 -3.29 -1.08
C ILE A 122 6.57 -1.90 -0.82
N SER A 123 5.44 -1.87 -0.14
CA SER A 123 4.85 -0.66 0.44
C SER A 123 4.99 -0.71 1.95
N VAL A 124 5.35 0.41 2.57
CA VAL A 124 5.53 0.52 4.02
C VAL A 124 4.51 1.50 4.58
N ASN A 125 3.92 1.18 5.73
CA ASN A 125 2.98 2.08 6.41
C ASN A 125 3.70 3.37 6.81
N VAL A 126 3.07 4.53 6.62
CA VAL A 126 3.61 5.87 6.98
C VAL A 126 4.00 6.01 8.46
N LEU A 127 3.48 5.13 9.33
CA LEU A 127 3.87 5.05 10.75
C LEU A 127 5.27 4.45 10.97
N ILE A 128 5.82 3.76 9.97
CA ILE A 128 7.14 3.13 10.03
C ILE A 128 8.14 4.06 9.32
N ARG A 129 9.25 4.36 9.99
CA ARG A 129 10.28 5.25 9.44
C ARG A 129 11.05 4.52 8.33
N VAL A 130 11.14 5.16 7.17
CA VAL A 130 11.99 4.75 6.06
C VAL A 130 13.00 5.87 5.81
N LYS A 131 14.29 5.52 5.70
CA LYS A 131 15.35 6.49 5.44
C LYS A 131 15.04 7.25 4.15
N GLY A 132 15.09 8.58 4.19
CA GLY A 132 14.82 9.44 3.02
C GLY A 132 13.34 9.71 2.73
N CYS A 133 12.41 9.11 3.49
CA CYS A 133 10.98 9.35 3.34
C CYS A 133 10.40 10.06 4.59
N PHE A 134 9.35 10.86 4.39
CA PHE A 134 8.62 11.45 5.50
C PHE A 134 7.78 10.40 6.23
N SER A 135 7.74 10.51 7.57
CA SER A 135 6.85 9.72 8.41
C SER A 135 5.99 10.68 9.22
N THR A 136 4.72 10.79 8.83
CA THR A 136 3.81 11.83 9.35
C THR A 136 2.96 11.36 10.52
N GLY A 137 3.02 10.08 10.90
CA GLY A 137 2.19 9.57 12.00
C GLY A 137 0.69 9.63 11.72
N ALA A 138 0.28 9.72 10.44
CA ALA A 138 -1.08 10.04 10.02
C ALA A 138 -1.58 11.42 10.52
N SER A 139 -0.67 12.37 10.72
CA SER A 139 -0.96 13.75 11.16
C SER A 139 -0.32 14.76 10.21
N ASN A 140 -1.04 15.85 9.94
CA ASN A 140 -0.50 16.98 9.18
C ASN A 140 0.51 17.81 9.97
N PHE A 141 0.61 17.60 11.30
CA PHE A 141 1.54 18.35 12.16
C PHE A 141 3.01 18.05 11.85
N LEU A 142 3.29 16.79 11.48
CA LEU A 142 4.64 16.32 11.18
C LEU A 142 5.02 16.50 9.69
N MET A 143 4.22 17.25 8.94
CA MET A 143 4.51 17.66 7.55
C MET A 143 5.20 19.03 7.45
N MET A 144 5.47 19.71 8.58
CA MET A 144 6.33 20.89 8.68
C MET A 144 7.79 20.49 8.82
#